data_AF-A0A329ZM73-F1
#
_entry.id   AF-A0A329ZM73-F1
#
_cell.length_a   1.000
_cell.length_b   1.000
_cell.length_c   1.000
_cell.angle_alpha   90.00
_cell.angle_beta   90.00
_cell.angle_gamma   90.00
#
_symmetry.space_group_name_H-M   'P 1'
#
loop_
_entity.id
_entity.type
_entity.pdbx_description
1 polymer ?
#
loop_
_entity_poly.entity_id
_entity_poly.type
_entity_poly.pdbx_seq_one_letter_code
_entity_poly.pdbx_strand_id
1 'polypeptide(L)' 'MATFMEKDVLLELVSGTLAYIRSETTQQAECDRVQLKDIRENIWITSCEELDYQKLVTDIKNIRIKYEDSNAK' A
#
# COMPACT_ATOMS: atom_id res chain seq x y z
N MET A 1 -10.45 8.06 11.23
CA MET A 1 -10.23 9.47 10.92
C MET A 1 -8.76 9.70 10.67
N ALA A 2 -8.42 9.98 9.42
CA ALA A 2 -7.12 10.46 8.99
C ALA A 2 -7.18 11.98 8.77
N THR A 3 -6.04 12.65 8.87
CA THR A 3 -5.83 14.01 8.40
C THR A 3 -5.57 14.04 6.88
N PHE A 4 -5.64 15.21 6.25
CA PHE A 4 -5.23 15.38 4.85
C PHE A 4 -3.78 14.95 4.62
N MET A 5 -2.87 15.30 5.54
CA MET A 5 -1.47 14.90 5.47
C MET A 5 -1.30 13.38 5.57
N GLU A 6 -2.03 12.73 6.48
CA GLU A 6 -2.01 11.27 6.60
C GLU A 6 -2.56 10.57 5.35
N LYS A 7 -3.58 11.16 4.69
CA LYS A 7 -4.09 10.67 3.40
C LYS A 7 -3.01 10.73 2.31
N ASP A 8 -2.26 11.83 2.22
CA ASP A 8 -1.13 11.95 1.30
C ASP A 8 -0.03 10.93 1.60
N VAL A 9 0.30 10.74 2.89
CA VAL A 9 1.27 9.72 3.33
C VAL A 9 0.83 8.31 2.92
N LEU A 10 -0.46 7.99 3.01
CA LEU A 10 -0.98 6.70 2.55
C LEU A 10 -0.80 6.53 1.03
N LEU A 11 -1.10 7.56 0.24
CA LEU A 11 -0.91 7.52 -1.22
C LEU A 11 0.55 7.29 -1.59
N GLU A 12 1.48 7.94 -0.88
CA GLU A 12 2.91 7.74 -1.11
C GLU A 12 3.41 6.37 -0.65
N LEU A 13 2.91 5.88 0.48
CA LEU A 13 3.26 4.55 0.98
C LEU A 13 2.82 3.45 -0.01
N VAL A 14 1.61 3.56 -0.58
CA VAL A 14 1.14 2.65 -1.62
C VAL A 14 2.00 2.75 -2.88
N SER A 15 2.27 3.97 -3.37
CA SER A 15 3.05 4.20 -4.59
C SER A 15 4.48 3.68 -4.45
N GLY A 16 5.12 3.94 -3.31
CA GLY A 16 6.45 3.41 -2.98
C GLY A 16 6.45 1.88 -2.89
N THR A 17 5.42 1.26 -2.34
CA THR A 17 5.32 -0.20 -2.24
C THR A 17 5.10 -0.85 -3.61
N LEU A 18 4.25 -0.28 -4.46
CA LEU A 18 4.07 -0.71 -5.86
C LEU A 18 5.39 -0.65 -6.65
N ALA A 19 6.17 0.42 -6.45
CA ALA A 19 7.48 0.56 -7.07
C ALA A 19 8.48 -0.46 -6.54
N TYR A 20 8.45 -0.76 -5.24
CA TYR A 20 9.33 -1.72 -4.59
C TYR A 20 9.13 -3.15 -5.11
N ILE A 21 7.87 -3.57 -5.28
CA ILE A 21 7.55 -4.95 -5.74
C ILE A 21 7.40 -5.07 -7.26
N ARG A 22 7.82 -4.06 -8.03
CA ARG A 22 7.56 -4.01 -9.49
C ARG A 22 8.22 -5.13 -10.29
N SER A 23 9.38 -5.60 -9.84
CA SER A 23 10.17 -6.64 -10.50
C SER A 23 9.74 -8.05 -10.12
N GLU A 24 8.85 -8.19 -9.13
CA GLU A 24 8.39 -9.48 -8.65
C GLU A 24 7.41 -10.12 -9.65
N THR A 25 7.79 -11.26 -10.22
CA THR A 25 7.01 -11.93 -11.27
C THR A 25 6.13 -13.07 -10.75
N THR A 26 6.09 -13.28 -9.43
CA THR A 26 5.27 -14.34 -8.82
C THR A 26 3.78 -14.02 -8.97
N GLN A 27 2.93 -15.06 -9.00
CA GLN A 27 1.47 -14.87 -8.98
C GLN A 27 1.02 -14.11 -7.74
N GLN A 28 1.66 -14.37 -6.59
CA GLN A 28 1.41 -13.66 -5.34
C GLN A 28 1.67 -12.15 -5.47
N ALA A 29 2.75 -11.77 -6.16
CA ALA A 29 3.07 -10.36 -6.41
C ALA A 29 2.03 -9.67 -7.30
N GLU A 30 1.44 -10.37 -8.26
CA GLU A 30 0.33 -9.80 -9.04
C GLU A 30 -0.91 -9.56 -8.17
N CYS A 31 -1.28 -10.54 -7.32
CA CYS A 31 -2.37 -10.37 -6.37
C CYS A 31 -2.13 -9.18 -5.43
N ASP A 32 -0.92 -9.06 -4.88
CA ASP A 32 -0.56 -7.96 -3.98
C ASP A 32 -0.56 -6.60 -4.71
N ARG A 33 -0.14 -6.54 -5.98
CA ARG A 33 -0.24 -5.32 -6.81
C ARG A 33 -1.69 -4.91 -7.05
N VAL A 34 -2.58 -5.86 -7.31
CA VAL A 34 -4.02 -5.59 -7.45
C VAL A 34 -4.56 -5.03 -6.14
N GLN A 35 -4.27 -5.70 -5.01
CA GLN A 35 -4.70 -5.23 -3.70
C GLN A 35 -4.19 -3.81 -3.38
N LEU A 36 -2.93 -3.48 -3.71
CA LEU A 36 -2.39 -2.13 -3.54
C LEU A 36 -3.10 -1.10 -4.43
N LYS A 37 -3.48 -1.46 -5.67
CA LYS A 37 -4.27 -0.57 -6.54
C LYS A 37 -5.65 -0.31 -5.96
N ASP A 38 -6.31 -1.35 -5.42
CA ASP A 38 -7.61 -1.21 -4.77
C ASP A 38 -7.53 -0.34 -3.52
N ILE A 39 -6.50 -0.52 -2.70
CA ILE A 39 -6.22 0.35 -1.55
C ILE A 39 -6.03 1.81 -2.02
N ARG A 40 -5.24 2.03 -3.07
CA ARG A 40 -5.00 3.38 -3.63
C ARG A 40 -6.30 4.04 -4.07
N GLU A 41 -7.14 3.30 -4.79
CA GLU A 41 -8.42 3.79 -5.29
C GLU A 41 -9.36 4.14 -4.13
N ASN A 42 -9.45 3.26 -3.13
CA ASN A 42 -10.22 3.51 -1.92
C ASN A 42 -9.74 4.77 -1.19
N ILE A 43 -8.42 4.99 -1.07
CA ILE A 43 -7.87 6.22 -0.47
C ILE A 43 -8.30 7.44 -1.27
N TRP A 44 -8.22 7.42 -2.61
CA TRP A 44 -8.61 8.56 -3.45
C TRP A 44 -10.06 8.98 -3.24
N ILE A 45 -11.00 8.02 -3.31
CA ILE A 45 -12.43 8.30 -3.31
C ILE A 45 -13.01 8.56 -1.92
N THR A 46 -12.37 8.04 -0.86
CA THR A 46 -12.89 8.13 0.51
C THR A 46 -12.45 9.43 1.17
N SER A 47 -13.34 10.07 1.94
CA SER A 47 -12.98 11.28 2.68
C SER A 47 -11.95 10.96 3.78
N CYS A 48 -11.09 11.92 4.14
CA CYS A 48 -10.05 11.67 5.14
C CYS A 48 -10.63 11.19 6.48
N GLU A 49 -11.81 11.68 6.84
CA GLU A 49 -12.45 11.41 8.12
C GLU A 49 -12.89 9.94 8.26
N GLU A 50 -13.25 9.32 7.15
CA GLU A 50 -13.70 7.93 7.04
C GLU A 50 -12.53 6.94 6.94
N LEU A 51 -11.33 7.41 6.63
CA LEU A 51 -10.14 6.57 6.54
C LEU A 51 -9.64 6.15 7.92
N ASP A 52 -9.37 4.86 8.08
CA ASP A 52 -8.59 4.31 9.18
C ASP A 52 -7.11 4.28 8.80
N TYR A 53 -6.40 5.34 9.17
CA TYR A 53 -4.98 5.52 8.84
C TYR A 53 -4.11 4.36 9.36
N GLN A 54 -4.28 3.96 10.62
CA GLN A 54 -3.42 2.96 11.24
C GLN A 54 -3.63 1.58 10.61
N LYS A 55 -4.88 1.23 10.31
CA LYS A 55 -5.21 0.00 9.59
C LYS A 55 -4.58 -0.01 8.20
N LEU A 56 -4.75 1.06 7.42
CA LEU A 56 -4.23 1.13 6.06
C LEU A 56 -2.69 1.10 6.02
N VAL A 57 -2.02 1.80 6.93
CA VAL A 57 -0.56 1.70 7.08
C VAL A 57 -0.13 0.26 7.34
N THR A 58 -0.84 -0.42 8.25
CA THR A 58 -0.54 -1.82 8.61
C THR A 58 -0.76 -2.75 7.42
N ASP A 59 -1.88 -2.60 6.70
CA ASP A 59 -2.19 -3.41 5.52
C ASP A 59 -1.12 -3.25 4.43
N ILE A 60 -0.71 -2.02 4.13
CA ILE A 60 0.32 -1.74 3.12
C ILE A 60 1.69 -2.28 3.55
N LYS A 61 2.08 -2.08 4.82
CA LYS A 61 3.35 -2.60 5.35
C LYS A 61 3.38 -4.13 5.35
N ASN A 62 2.28 -4.78 5.70
CA ASN A 62 2.19 -6.24 5.67
C ASN A 62 2.37 -6.80 4.26
N ILE A 63 1.93 -6.07 3.22
CA ILE A 63 2.24 -6.45 1.84
C ILE A 63 3.73 -6.28 1.57
N ARG A 64 4.31 -5.12 1.92
CA ARG A 64 5.73 -4.82 1.67
C ARG A 64 6.69 -5.81 2.32
N ILE A 65 6.46 -6.17 3.59
CA ILE A 65 7.34 -7.04 4.38
C ILE A 65 7.51 -8.42 3.73
N LYS A 66 6.50 -8.94 3.02
CA LYS A 66 6.60 -10.22 2.27
C LYS A 66 7.78 -10.24 1.30
N TYR A 67 8.22 -9.07 0.84
CA TYR A 67 9.25 -8.88 -0.17
C TYR A 67 10.54 -8.25 0.40
N GLU A 68 10.59 -7.96 1.70
CA GLU A 68 11.81 -7.44 2.35
C GLU A 68 12.89 -8.51 2.47
N ASP A 69 12.50 -9.76 2.75
CA ASP A 69 13.44 -10.90 2.77
C ASP A 69 13.88 -11.34 1.36
N SER A 70 13.06 -11.06 0.33
CA SER A 70 13.35 -11.46 -1.06
C SER A 70 14.39 -10.56 -1.74
N ASN A 71 14.45 -9.29 -1.35
CA ASN A 71 15.38 -8.29 -1.90
C ASN A 71 16.67 -8.10 -1.08
N ALA A 72 16.87 -8.85 0.00
CA ALA A 72 18.08 -8.81 0.81
C ALA A 72 19.27 -9.63 0.23
N LYS A 73 19.23 -9.98 -1.07
CA LYS A 73 20.26 -10.75 -1.78
C LYS A 73 20.95 -9.94 -2.86
#